data_AF-A0A518C237-F1
#
_entry.id   AF-A0A518C237-F1
#
_cell.length_a   1.000
_cell.length_b   1.000
_cell.length_c   1.000
_cell.angle_alpha   90.00
_cell.angle_beta   90.00
_cell.angle_gamma   90.00
#
_symmetry.space_group_name_H-M   'P 1'
#
loop_
_entity.id
_entity.type
_entity.pdbx_description
1 polymer ?
#
loop_
_entity_poly.entity_id
_entity_poly.type
_entity_poly.pdbx_seq_one_letter_code
_entity_poly.pdbx_strand_id
1 'polypeptide(L)'
;MRQTTSDRENLGIIIVDHGSRRAESNDLLLEVVELFRQTAGYKIVEPAHMELVEPSIAQAFQKCVGQGATRIVVHPYFLSPGRHWHEDIPRLAQEAAANHPGITHLVTAPLGLHPLMAKVMQERIETCLAHCEEGAPICEVCTEESSCQLRGQ
;
A
#
# COMPACT_ATOMS: atom_id res chain seq x y z
N MET A 1 -9.11 -18.44 11.14
CA MET A 1 -7.93 -19.03 11.82
C MET A 1 -7.18 -17.87 12.47
N ARG A 2 -7.06 -17.81 13.81
CA ARG A 2 -6.38 -16.70 14.50
C ARG A 2 -4.87 -16.89 14.34
N GLN A 3 -4.18 -15.97 13.65
CA GLN A 3 -2.71 -15.93 13.62
C GLN A 3 -2.19 -15.64 15.02
N THR A 4 -1.15 -16.38 15.43
CA THR A 4 -0.53 -16.16 16.73
C THR A 4 0.25 -14.84 16.72
N THR A 5 0.42 -14.20 17.89
CA THR A 5 1.25 -13.00 18.03
C THR A 5 2.68 -13.22 17.53
N SER A 6 3.24 -14.43 17.73
CA SER A 6 4.56 -14.83 17.25
C SER A 6 4.67 -14.86 15.72
N ASP A 7 3.59 -15.21 15.00
CA ASP A 7 3.59 -15.23 13.52
C ASP A 7 3.69 -13.82 12.94
N ARG A 8 3.29 -12.80 13.70
CA ARG A 8 3.29 -11.40 13.28
C ARG A 8 4.58 -10.66 13.62
N GLU A 9 5.33 -11.14 14.62
CA GLU A 9 6.56 -10.48 15.06
C GLU A 9 7.69 -10.60 14.04
N ASN A 10 7.76 -11.72 13.30
CA ASN A 10 8.81 -12.00 12.31
C ASN A 10 8.31 -11.93 10.86
N LEU A 11 7.15 -11.30 10.64
CA LEU A 11 6.55 -11.12 9.32
C LEU A 11 6.90 -9.73 8.78
N GLY A 12 7.67 -9.69 7.69
CA GLY A 12 7.91 -8.48 6.91
C GLY A 12 6.79 -8.25 5.92
N ILE A 13 6.27 -7.03 5.85
CA ILE A 13 5.30 -6.61 4.84
C ILE A 13 5.99 -5.61 3.92
N ILE A 14 5.95 -5.85 2.61
CA ILE A 14 6.38 -4.89 1.59
C ILE A 14 5.15 -4.40 0.87
N ILE A 15 4.87 -3.10 0.90
CA ILE A 15 3.78 -2.49 0.14
C ILE A 15 4.37 -1.89 -1.13
N VAL A 16 3.88 -2.34 -2.28
CA VAL A 16 4.48 -2.06 -3.59
C VAL A 16 3.54 -1.23 -4.45
N ASP A 17 3.99 -0.11 -4.98
CA ASP A 17 3.33 0.58 -6.09
C ASP A 17 4.16 0.51 -7.39
N HIS A 18 3.79 1.27 -8.41
CA HIS A 18 4.57 1.33 -9.66
C HIS A 18 5.86 2.14 -9.52
N GLY A 19 5.92 3.11 -8.62
CA GLY A 19 6.83 4.23 -8.68
C GLY A 19 6.37 5.28 -9.70
N SER A 20 6.73 6.53 -9.44
CA SER A 20 6.35 7.68 -10.25
C SER A 20 7.54 8.61 -10.48
N ARG A 21 7.53 9.31 -11.62
CA ARG A 21 8.44 10.43 -11.86
C ARG A 21 8.08 11.66 -11.02
N ARG A 22 6.86 11.71 -10.49
CA ARG A 22 6.38 12.79 -9.61
C ARG A 22 6.69 12.42 -8.16
N ALA A 23 7.49 13.23 -7.50
CA ALA A 23 7.91 13.00 -6.12
C ALA A 23 6.69 12.86 -5.17
N GLU A 24 5.66 13.71 -5.36
CA GLU A 24 4.49 13.70 -4.48
C GLU A 24 3.72 12.36 -4.52
N SER A 25 3.76 11.65 -5.65
CA SER A 25 3.13 10.32 -5.76
C SER A 25 3.92 9.25 -5.00
N ASN A 26 5.24 9.38 -4.90
CA ASN A 26 6.08 8.45 -4.16
C ASN A 26 5.95 8.70 -2.64
N ASP A 27 5.80 9.96 -2.22
CA ASP A 27 5.56 10.34 -0.82
C ASP A 27 4.24 9.74 -0.30
N LEU A 28 3.20 9.67 -1.14
CA LEU A 28 1.93 9.04 -0.79
C LEU A 28 2.10 7.56 -0.40
N LEU A 29 3.02 6.81 -1.03
CA LEU A 29 3.26 5.42 -0.64
C LEU A 29 3.83 5.34 0.78
N LEU A 30 4.66 6.30 1.20
CA LEU A 30 5.20 6.35 2.56
C LEU A 30 4.07 6.59 3.58
N GLU A 31 3.13 7.48 3.27
CA GLU A 31 1.96 7.73 4.10
C GLU A 31 1.06 6.49 4.21
N VAL A 32 0.83 5.79 3.09
CA VAL A 32 0.08 4.51 3.05
C VAL A 32 0.74 3.46 3.92
N VAL A 33 2.08 3.32 3.83
CA VAL A 33 2.84 2.37 4.65
C VAL A 33 2.73 2.70 6.13
N GLU A 34 2.83 3.98 6.51
CA GLU A 34 2.71 4.39 7.90
C GLU A 34 1.29 4.18 8.43
N LEU A 35 0.26 4.57 7.66
CA LEU A 35 -1.13 4.32 8.02
C LEU A 35 -1.40 2.83 8.23
N PHE A 36 -0.91 1.98 7.32
CA PHE A 36 -1.05 0.53 7.45
C PHE A 36 -0.30 0.00 8.68
N ARG A 37 0.93 0.46 8.91
CA ARG A 37 1.74 0.06 10.08
C ARG A 37 1.01 0.36 11.39
N GLN A 38 0.51 1.59 11.55
CA GLN A 38 -0.22 2.04 12.73
C GLN A 38 -1.54 1.29 12.94
N THR A 39 -2.28 1.06 11.85
CA THR A 39 -3.63 0.45 11.93
C THR A 39 -3.57 -1.07 12.10
N ALA A 40 -2.68 -1.74 11.37
CA ALA A 40 -2.60 -3.18 11.38
C ALA A 40 -1.78 -3.69 12.58
N GLY A 41 -0.74 -2.97 13.02
CA GLY A 41 0.13 -3.39 14.14
C GLY A 41 1.22 -4.40 13.73
N TYR A 42 1.69 -4.34 12.48
CA TYR A 42 2.89 -5.07 12.06
C TYR A 42 4.15 -4.25 12.36
N LYS A 43 5.21 -4.91 12.83
CA LYS A 43 6.46 -4.24 13.21
C LYS A 43 7.35 -3.91 12.01
N ILE A 44 7.42 -4.82 11.04
CA ILE A 44 8.29 -4.72 9.87
C ILE A 44 7.41 -4.45 8.66
N VAL A 45 7.36 -3.19 8.23
CA VAL A 45 6.60 -2.75 7.04
C VAL A 45 7.49 -1.83 6.24
N GLU A 46 7.76 -2.15 4.98
CA GLU A 46 8.63 -1.37 4.09
C GLU A 46 7.88 -0.95 2.82
N PRO A 47 8.09 0.28 2.32
CA PRO A 47 7.66 0.67 0.99
C PRO A 47 8.57 0.03 -0.06
N ALA A 48 8.03 -0.24 -1.24
CA ALA A 48 8.82 -0.43 -2.44
C ALA A 48 8.12 0.09 -3.69
N HIS A 49 8.91 0.47 -4.67
CA HIS A 49 8.45 0.82 -6.01
C HIS A 49 8.89 -0.31 -6.96
N MET A 50 7.99 -0.70 -7.85
CA MET A 50 8.29 -1.72 -8.86
C MET A 50 9.34 -1.23 -9.86
N GLU A 51 9.29 0.05 -10.23
CA GLU A 51 10.17 0.69 -11.20
C GLU A 51 10.39 2.19 -10.92
N LEU A 52 11.21 2.84 -11.75
CA LEU A 52 11.48 4.28 -11.82
C LEU A 52 12.26 4.91 -10.66
N VAL A 53 11.96 4.52 -9.42
CA VAL A 53 12.50 5.14 -8.21
C VAL A 53 12.81 4.07 -7.16
N GLU A 54 13.63 4.43 -6.18
CA GLU A 54 13.95 3.59 -5.03
C GLU A 54 13.05 3.98 -3.84
N PRO A 55 12.79 3.07 -2.88
CA PRO A 55 13.37 1.72 -2.77
C PRO A 55 12.72 0.70 -3.70
N SER A 56 13.53 -0.15 -4.34
CA SER A 56 13.08 -1.29 -5.11
C SER A 56 12.63 -2.45 -4.21
N ILE A 57 11.88 -3.40 -4.78
CA ILE A 57 11.42 -4.61 -4.06
C ILE A 57 12.60 -5.36 -3.43
N ALA A 58 13.74 -5.45 -4.11
CA ALA A 58 14.93 -6.10 -3.56
C ALA A 58 15.51 -5.37 -2.34
N GLN A 59 15.56 -4.03 -2.37
CA GLN A 59 16.03 -3.24 -1.24
C GLN A 59 15.09 -3.35 -0.03
N ALA A 60 13.78 -3.28 -0.25
CA ALA A 60 12.77 -3.46 0.79
C ALA A 60 12.83 -4.89 1.39
N PHE A 61 13.06 -5.90 0.56
CA PHE A 61 13.24 -7.28 1.00
C PHE A 61 14.46 -7.42 1.90
N GLN A 62 15.61 -6.89 1.47
CA GLN A 62 16.83 -6.89 2.28
C GLN A 62 16.62 -6.17 3.63
N LYS A 63 15.92 -5.02 3.63
CA LYS A 63 15.59 -4.30 4.87
C LYS A 63 14.70 -5.11 5.80
N CYS A 64 13.67 -5.80 5.28
CA CYS A 64 12.82 -6.67 6.08
C CYS A 64 13.63 -7.78 6.74
N VAL A 65 14.51 -8.45 5.98
CA VAL A 65 15.40 -9.50 6.50
C VAL A 65 16.36 -8.95 7.55
N GLY A 66 16.95 -7.77 7.32
CA GLY A 66 17.82 -7.09 8.27
C GLY A 66 17.14 -6.71 9.59
N GLN A 67 15.81 -6.56 9.58
CA GLN A 67 14.98 -6.33 10.76
C GLN A 67 14.53 -7.63 11.46
N GLY A 68 14.94 -8.80 10.95
CA GLY A 68 14.64 -10.10 11.55
C GLY A 68 13.41 -10.81 10.95
N ALA A 69 12.88 -10.34 9.82
CA ALA A 69 11.80 -11.05 9.15
C ALA A 69 12.27 -12.43 8.66
N THR A 70 11.55 -13.49 9.01
CA THR A 70 11.75 -14.86 8.50
C THR A 70 10.76 -15.24 7.41
N ARG A 71 9.72 -14.41 7.25
CA ARG A 71 8.71 -14.53 6.20
C ARG A 71 8.35 -13.14 5.68
N ILE A 72 8.19 -13.01 4.37
CA ILE A 72 7.88 -11.72 3.73
C ILE A 72 6.59 -11.82 2.90
N VAL A 73 5.73 -10.82 3.03
CA VAL A 73 4.52 -10.67 2.22
C VAL A 73 4.68 -9.42 1.37
N VAL A 74 4.60 -9.59 0.06
CA VAL A 74 4.62 -8.50 -0.91
C VAL A 74 3.18 -8.18 -1.30
N HIS A 75 2.70 -6.99 -0.97
CA HIS A 75 1.34 -6.52 -1.22
C HIS A 75 1.34 -5.45 -2.30
N PRO A 76 0.77 -5.72 -3.49
CA PRO A 76 0.62 -4.69 -4.52
C PRO A 76 -0.50 -3.70 -4.16
N TYR A 77 -0.16 -2.43 -3.99
CA TYR A 77 -1.07 -1.32 -3.74
C TYR A 77 -1.72 -0.84 -5.04
N PHE A 78 -2.48 -1.74 -5.70
CA PHE A 78 -3.14 -1.48 -6.99
C PHE A 78 -4.66 -1.65 -6.91
N LEU A 79 -5.41 -0.77 -7.56
CA LEU A 79 -6.88 -0.88 -7.63
C LEU A 79 -7.37 -1.93 -8.63
N SER A 80 -6.52 -2.37 -9.56
CA SER A 80 -6.90 -3.34 -10.60
C SER A 80 -5.90 -4.48 -10.69
N PRO A 81 -6.37 -5.73 -10.90
CA PRO A 81 -5.49 -6.81 -11.29
C PRO A 81 -4.93 -6.55 -12.70
N GLY A 82 -3.68 -6.92 -12.91
CA GLY A 82 -2.99 -6.73 -14.20
C GLY A 82 -1.69 -7.51 -14.25
N ARG A 83 -0.97 -7.40 -15.38
CA ARG A 83 0.30 -8.10 -15.63
C ARG A 83 1.31 -7.94 -14.48
N HIS A 84 1.44 -6.72 -13.99
CA HIS A 84 2.37 -6.38 -12.91
C HIS A 84 2.16 -7.20 -11.64
N TRP A 85 0.90 -7.53 -11.31
CA TRP A 85 0.58 -8.33 -10.14
C TRP A 85 0.92 -9.82 -10.31
N HIS A 86 0.59 -10.44 -11.44
CA HIS A 86 0.69 -11.90 -11.58
C HIS A 86 1.98 -12.38 -12.25
N GLU A 87 2.76 -11.47 -12.87
CA GLU A 87 4.04 -11.78 -13.51
C GLU A 87 5.21 -11.03 -12.86
N ASP A 88 5.18 -9.68 -12.91
CA ASP A 88 6.37 -8.88 -12.61
C ASP A 88 6.74 -8.89 -11.12
N ILE A 89 5.80 -8.58 -10.22
CA ILE A 89 6.05 -8.56 -8.77
C ILE A 89 6.47 -9.94 -8.25
N PRO A 90 5.81 -11.06 -8.61
CA PRO A 90 6.27 -12.40 -8.26
C PRO A 90 7.70 -12.69 -8.73
N ARG A 91 8.04 -12.33 -9.97
CA ARG A 91 9.41 -12.49 -10.48
C ARG A 91 10.41 -11.69 -9.67
N LEU A 92 10.15 -10.40 -9.43
CA LEU A 92 11.04 -9.51 -8.67
C LEU A 92 11.20 -9.96 -7.21
N ALA A 93 10.13 -10.42 -6.57
CA ALA A 93 10.17 -10.98 -5.22
C ALA A 93 11.00 -12.27 -5.16
N GLN A 94 10.87 -13.14 -6.17
CA GLN A 94 11.65 -14.37 -6.28
C GLN A 94 13.14 -14.09 -6.50
N GLU A 95 13.47 -13.09 -7.33
CA GLU A 95 14.85 -12.63 -7.54
C GLU A 95 15.46 -12.05 -6.25
N ALA A 96 14.70 -11.25 -5.50
CA ALA A 96 15.14 -10.75 -4.20
C ALA A 96 15.38 -11.89 -3.20
N ALA A 97 14.44 -12.84 -3.12
CA ALA A 97 14.52 -13.97 -2.20
C ALA A 97 15.70 -14.92 -2.49
N ALA A 98 16.19 -14.99 -3.73
CA ALA A 98 17.34 -15.83 -4.09
C ALA A 98 18.62 -15.46 -3.31
N ASN A 99 18.73 -14.21 -2.84
CA ASN A 99 19.86 -13.74 -2.02
C ASN A 99 19.68 -14.01 -0.52
N HIS A 100 18.53 -14.55 -0.09
CA HIS A 100 18.19 -14.75 1.31
C HIS A 100 17.70 -16.19 1.59
N PRO A 101 18.59 -17.19 1.58
CA PRO A 101 18.22 -18.58 1.84
C PRO A 101 17.49 -18.75 3.18
N GLY A 102 16.38 -19.50 3.17
CA GLY A 102 15.57 -19.75 4.36
C GLY A 102 14.44 -18.75 4.61
N ILE A 103 14.39 -17.64 3.85
CA ILE A 103 13.26 -16.70 3.91
C ILE A 103 12.13 -17.17 3.00
N THR A 104 10.95 -17.37 3.59
CA THR A 104 9.74 -17.67 2.82
C THR A 104 9.06 -16.39 2.37
N HIS A 105 8.43 -16.39 1.20
CA HIS A 105 7.70 -15.22 0.72
C HIS A 105 6.42 -15.57 -0.04
N LEU A 106 5.51 -14.60 -0.13
CA LEU A 106 4.33 -14.68 -0.99
C LEU A 106 3.96 -13.30 -1.52
N VAL A 107 3.28 -13.27 -2.66
CA VAL A 107 2.64 -12.06 -3.21
C VAL A 107 1.14 -12.18 -3.02
N THR A 108 0.49 -11.17 -2.44
CA THR A 108 -0.97 -11.18 -2.27
C THR A 108 -1.69 -10.78 -3.56
N ALA A 109 -3.01 -10.94 -3.59
CA ALA A 109 -3.83 -10.16 -4.51
C ALA A 109 -3.66 -8.64 -4.25
N PRO A 110 -3.82 -7.78 -5.26
CA PRO A 110 -3.87 -6.34 -5.06
C PRO A 110 -5.18 -5.94 -4.33
N LEU A 111 -5.36 -4.65 -4.03
CA LEU A 111 -6.61 -4.16 -3.42
C LEU A 111 -7.84 -4.59 -4.23
N GLY A 112 -7.81 -4.36 -5.54
CA GLY A 112 -8.85 -4.82 -6.46
C GLY A 112 -10.28 -4.41 -6.02
N LEU A 113 -11.24 -5.29 -6.32
CA LEU A 113 -12.65 -5.13 -5.94
C LEU A 113 -12.94 -5.61 -4.51
N HIS A 114 -12.09 -5.23 -3.54
CA HIS A 114 -12.35 -5.56 -2.14
C HIS A 114 -13.62 -4.85 -1.65
N PRO A 115 -14.55 -5.51 -0.92
CA PRO A 115 -15.81 -4.89 -0.51
C PRO A 115 -15.68 -3.60 0.30
N LEU A 116 -14.57 -3.42 1.04
CA LEU A 116 -14.30 -2.17 1.75
C LEU A 116 -14.00 -0.99 0.82
N MET A 117 -13.61 -1.21 -0.43
CA MET A 117 -13.43 -0.12 -1.40
C MET A 117 -14.74 0.63 -1.64
N ALA A 118 -15.86 -0.10 -1.71
CA ALA A 118 -17.18 0.53 -1.83
C ALA A 118 -17.50 1.43 -0.63
N LYS A 119 -17.09 1.02 0.59
CA LYS A 119 -17.28 1.83 1.79
C LYS A 119 -16.44 3.10 1.78
N VAL A 120 -15.15 2.99 1.42
CA VAL A 120 -14.26 4.16 1.30
C VAL A 120 -14.80 5.15 0.25
N MET A 121 -15.31 4.65 -0.88
CA MET A 121 -15.94 5.50 -1.90
C MET A 121 -17.20 6.18 -1.37
N GLN A 122 -18.08 5.42 -0.70
CA GLN A 122 -19.30 5.96 -0.11
C GLN A 122 -18.99 7.06 0.92
N GLU A 123 -18.08 6.80 1.88
CA GLU A 123 -17.68 7.77 2.90
C GLU A 123 -17.11 9.05 2.27
N ARG A 124 -16.28 8.91 1.22
CA ARG A 124 -15.72 10.06 0.50
C ARG A 124 -16.80 10.88 -0.21
N ILE A 125 -17.74 10.22 -0.88
CA ILE A 125 -18.86 10.87 -1.59
C ILE A 125 -19.75 11.61 -0.60
N GLU A 126 -20.18 10.94 0.46
CA GLU A 126 -21.06 11.51 1.49
C GLU A 126 -20.41 12.72 2.16
N THR A 127 -19.11 12.63 2.49
CA THR A 127 -18.36 13.76 3.07
C THR A 127 -18.30 14.96 2.12
N CYS A 128 -18.04 14.73 0.83
CA CYS A 128 -18.02 15.83 -0.15
C CYS A 128 -19.40 16.43 -0.42
N LEU A 129 -20.47 15.61 -0.45
CA LEU A 129 -21.84 16.12 -0.59
C LEU A 129 -22.23 16.98 0.62
N ALA A 130 -21.99 16.50 1.84
CA ALA A 130 -22.24 17.27 3.06
C ALA A 130 -21.46 18.59 3.08
N HIS A 131 -20.21 18.60 2.59
CA HIS A 131 -19.45 19.85 2.44
C HIS A 131 -20.15 20.82 1.47
N CYS A 132 -20.54 20.34 0.29
CA CYS A 132 -21.10 21.19 -0.76
C CYS A 132 -22.53 21.67 -0.49
N GLU A 133 -23.35 20.85 0.18
CA GLU A 133 -24.80 21.10 0.35
C GLU A 133 -25.14 21.65 1.73
N GLU A 134 -24.41 21.23 2.77
CA GLU A 134 -24.74 21.51 4.16
C GLU A 134 -23.68 22.40 4.84
N GLY A 135 -22.59 22.73 4.15
CA GLY A 135 -21.51 23.55 4.70
C GLY A 135 -20.63 22.82 5.73
N ALA A 136 -20.58 21.48 5.67
CA ALA A 136 -19.68 20.69 6.51
C ALA A 136 -18.19 20.98 6.19
N PRO A 137 -17.23 20.63 7.06
CA PRO A 137 -15.81 20.75 6.75
C PRO A 137 -15.38 19.93 5.51
N ILE A 138 -14.32 20.37 4.83
CA ILE A 138 -13.71 19.61 3.73
C ILE A 138 -13.08 18.30 4.23
N CYS A 139 -13.01 17.28 3.37
CA CYS A 139 -12.30 16.04 3.68
C CYS A 139 -10.77 16.24 3.67
N GLU A 140 -10.03 15.28 4.24
CA GLU A 140 -8.57 15.32 4.42
C GLU A 140 -7.75 15.37 3.13
N VAL A 141 -8.37 15.08 1.97
CA VAL A 141 -7.73 15.16 0.65
C VAL A 141 -7.99 16.51 -0.04
N CYS A 142 -9.11 17.16 0.28
CA CYS A 142 -9.45 18.45 -0.32
C CYS A 142 -8.63 19.57 0.32
N THR A 143 -8.33 20.61 -0.46
CA THR A 143 -7.77 21.86 0.05
C THR A 143 -8.75 23.01 -0.18
N GLU A 144 -8.51 24.18 0.41
CA GLU A 144 -9.32 25.38 0.12
C GLU A 144 -9.32 25.72 -1.38
N GLU A 145 -8.19 25.49 -2.07
CA GLU A 145 -8.00 25.75 -3.49
C GLU A 145 -8.56 24.64 -4.40
N SER A 146 -8.76 23.42 -3.87
CA SER A 146 -9.13 22.23 -4.64
C SER A 146 -10.22 21.38 -3.95
N SER A 147 -11.20 22.05 -3.37
CA SER A 147 -12.34 21.43 -2.71
C SER A 147 -13.40 20.91 -3.70
N CYS A 148 -14.19 19.95 -3.23
CA CYS A 148 -15.41 19.50 -3.91
C CYS A 148 -16.36 20.69 -4.10
N GLN A 149 -16.90 20.85 -5.32
CA GLN A 149 -17.83 21.93 -5.68
C GLN A 149 -18.95 21.39 -6.57
N LEU A 150 -20.19 21.84 -6.32
CA LEU A 150 -21.29 21.62 -7.25
C LEU A 150 -21.09 22.48 -8.49
N ARG A 151 -21.14 21.87 -9.67
CA ARG A 151 -20.99 22.54 -10.97
C ARG A 151 -22.24 22.30 -11.81
N GLY A 152 -22.66 23.30 -12.58
CA GLY A 152 -23.83 23.21 -13.46
C GLY A 152 -25.17 23.49 -12.78
N GLN A 153 -25.14 24.25 -11.68
CA GLN A 153 -26.31 24.96 -11.17
C GLN A 153 -26.60 26.21 -12.00
#